data_AF-A0A813G840-F1
#
_entry.id   AF-A0A813G840-F1
#
_cell.length_a   1.000
_cell.length_b   1.000
_cell.length_c   1.000
_cell.angle_alpha   90.00
_cell.angle_beta   90.00
_cell.angle_gamma   90.00
#
_symmetry.space_group_name_H-M   'P 1'
#
loop_
_entity.id
_entity.type
_entity.pdbx_description
1 polymer ?
#
loop_
_entity_poly.entity_id
_entity_poly.type
_entity_poly.pdbx_seq_one_letter_code
_entity_poly.pdbx_strand_id
1 'polypeptide(L)'
;WVSLLLHGSWTEQTCGGTPIPVRQPVLATAESWARNPQCRLVLGEGEESDVELCVTLQQPDARMRPGSPFPFEDRLRELFVCVLRLDDPSERLVVFDKRRIHRSGTQSAASLLSRRREVLLRTRLPCPGSYAIVPSTREPELGGATQAPFLLSLHLRCKPDLIKVDAPPTEGWAPVQEKQ
;
A
#
# COMPACT_ATOMS: atom_id res chain seq x y z
N TRP A 1 -1.17 1.57 -20.58
CA TRP A 1 -1.04 1.78 -19.14
C TRP A 1 -2.38 2.21 -18.60
N VAL A 2 -2.92 1.48 -17.64
CA VAL A 2 -4.08 1.85 -16.84
C VAL A 2 -3.57 2.50 -15.57
N SER A 3 -4.11 3.67 -15.22
CA SER A 3 -3.67 4.43 -14.04
C SER A 3 -4.84 4.64 -13.10
N LEU A 4 -4.66 4.30 -11.83
CA LEU A 4 -5.64 4.47 -10.77
C LEU A 4 -5.01 5.29 -9.65
N LEU A 5 -5.76 6.27 -9.13
CA LEU A 5 -5.35 7.12 -8.03
C LEU A 5 -6.30 6.90 -6.86
N LEU A 6 -5.78 6.42 -5.74
CA LEU A 6 -6.54 6.08 -4.54
C LEU A 6 -6.08 6.97 -3.39
N HIS A 7 -6.98 7.84 -2.93
CA HIS A 7 -6.75 8.64 -1.74
C HIS A 7 -7.10 7.82 -0.49
N GLY A 8 -6.27 7.89 0.54
CA GLY A 8 -6.56 7.23 1.81
C GLY A 8 -5.92 7.95 2.99
N SER A 9 -6.21 7.46 4.19
CA SER A 9 -5.62 7.94 5.43
C SER A 9 -5.40 6.78 6.40
N TRP A 10 -4.23 6.77 7.04
CA TRP A 10 -4.06 6.01 8.28
C TRP A 10 -4.73 6.79 9.40
N THR A 11 -5.57 6.13 10.17
CA THR A 11 -6.23 6.62 11.38
C THR A 11 -5.77 5.80 12.57
N GLU A 12 -6.21 6.12 13.79
CA GLU A 12 -5.95 5.25 14.95
C GLU A 12 -6.46 3.81 14.74
N GLN A 13 -7.54 3.63 13.96
CA GLN A 13 -8.13 2.34 13.66
C GLN A 13 -7.46 1.63 12.49
N THR A 14 -6.85 2.39 11.57
CA THR A 14 -6.28 1.87 10.32
C THR A 14 -4.75 1.98 10.24
N CYS A 15 -4.08 2.43 11.30
CA CYS A 15 -2.62 2.44 11.38
C CYS A 15 -2.13 1.13 12.00
N GLY A 16 -1.75 0.17 11.16
CA GLY A 16 -1.29 -1.13 11.63
C GLY A 16 0.21 -1.23 11.85
N GLY A 17 0.97 -0.29 11.31
CA GLY A 17 2.44 -0.39 11.29
C GLY A 17 2.92 -1.54 10.40
N THR A 18 4.21 -1.82 10.42
CA THR A 18 4.84 -2.86 9.58
C THR A 18 5.76 -3.76 10.40
N PRO A 19 5.51 -5.09 10.47
CA PRO A 19 6.26 -6.03 11.30
C PRO A 19 7.54 -6.50 10.60
N ILE A 20 8.35 -5.56 10.08
CA ILE A 20 9.64 -5.86 9.46
C ILE A 20 10.76 -5.53 10.46
N PRO A 21 11.62 -6.51 10.80
CA PRO A 21 12.69 -6.34 11.78
C PRO A 21 13.90 -5.60 11.20
N VAL A 22 13.70 -4.43 10.59
CA VAL A 22 14.81 -3.58 10.12
C VAL A 22 15.48 -2.87 11.30
N ARG A 23 14.71 -2.55 12.35
CA ARG A 23 15.18 -1.91 13.58
C ARG A 23 14.42 -2.47 14.77
N GLN A 24 15.11 -2.70 15.89
CA GLN A 24 14.53 -3.18 17.14
C GLN A 24 14.23 -2.00 18.09
N PRO A 25 13.15 -2.06 18.89
CA PRO A 25 12.12 -3.10 18.88
C PRO A 25 11.20 -3.00 17.66
N VAL A 26 10.66 -4.14 17.21
CA VAL A 26 9.56 -4.16 16.23
C VAL A 26 8.26 -3.87 16.97
N LEU A 27 7.67 -2.70 16.70
CA LEU A 27 6.47 -2.24 17.42
C LEU A 27 5.18 -2.83 16.86
N ALA A 28 5.13 -3.13 15.56
CA ALA A 28 3.96 -3.72 14.93
C ALA A 28 3.97 -5.25 15.08
N THR A 29 2.82 -5.82 15.47
CA THR A 29 2.56 -7.27 15.38
C THR A 29 2.00 -7.62 14.01
N ALA A 30 2.01 -8.92 13.67
CA ALA A 30 1.46 -9.39 12.41
C ALA A 30 -0.07 -9.15 12.32
N GLU A 31 -0.77 -9.16 13.44
CA GLU A 31 -2.21 -8.88 13.57
C GLU A 31 -2.47 -7.37 13.49
N SER A 32 -1.66 -6.55 14.15
CA SER A 32 -1.81 -5.09 14.07
C SER A 32 -1.66 -4.59 12.63
N TRP A 33 -0.77 -5.20 11.85
CA TRP A 33 -0.57 -4.87 10.43
C TRP A 33 -1.84 -5.03 9.60
N ALA A 34 -2.72 -5.98 9.94
CA ALA A 34 -3.97 -6.20 9.22
C ALA A 34 -4.97 -5.03 9.37
N ARG A 35 -4.73 -4.09 10.31
CA ARG A 35 -5.48 -2.84 10.39
C ARG A 35 -5.17 -1.87 9.26
N ASN A 36 -4.00 -2.00 8.60
CA ASN A 36 -3.66 -1.12 7.49
C ASN A 36 -4.73 -1.19 6.38
N PRO A 37 -4.93 -0.09 5.63
CA PRO A 37 -5.80 -0.09 4.45
C PRO A 37 -5.36 -1.18 3.47
N GLN A 38 -6.31 -1.94 2.90
CA GLN A 38 -6.01 -2.91 1.85
C GLN A 38 -6.76 -2.52 0.57
N CYS A 39 -6.01 -2.36 -0.52
CA CYS A 39 -6.57 -2.22 -1.85
C CYS A 39 -6.53 -3.59 -2.51
N ARG A 40 -7.68 -4.15 -2.85
CA ARG A 40 -7.80 -5.44 -3.54
C ARG A 40 -7.75 -5.22 -5.04
N LEU A 41 -6.85 -5.92 -5.71
CA LEU A 41 -6.66 -5.92 -7.16
C LEU A 41 -6.92 -7.34 -7.68
N VAL A 42 -7.89 -7.48 -8.56
CA VAL A 42 -8.20 -8.73 -9.26
C VAL A 42 -7.86 -8.55 -10.74
N LEU A 43 -7.03 -9.45 -11.25
CA LEU A 43 -6.65 -9.56 -12.65
C LEU A 43 -7.42 -10.74 -13.26
N GLY A 44 -8.29 -10.45 -14.23
CA GLY A 44 -9.10 -11.43 -14.95
C GLY A 44 -8.31 -12.23 -15.98
N GLU A 45 -8.97 -13.15 -16.67
CA GLU A 45 -8.36 -13.93 -17.75
C GLU A 45 -8.08 -13.05 -18.97
N GLY A 46 -6.88 -13.17 -19.55
CA GLY A 46 -6.47 -12.45 -20.75
C GLY A 46 -5.36 -13.19 -21.50
N GLU A 47 -4.91 -12.62 -22.61
CA GLU A 47 -3.79 -13.16 -23.41
C GLU A 47 -2.44 -13.01 -22.71
N GLU A 48 -2.35 -12.12 -21.72
CA GLU A 48 -1.16 -11.82 -20.95
C GLU A 48 -1.00 -12.84 -19.80
N SER A 49 0.20 -13.43 -19.66
CA SER A 49 0.52 -14.34 -18.55
C SER A 49 0.97 -13.59 -17.28
N ASP A 50 1.48 -12.37 -17.44
CA ASP A 50 1.82 -11.46 -16.36
C ASP A 50 1.44 -10.01 -16.68
N VAL A 51 1.21 -9.22 -15.63
CA VAL A 51 0.92 -7.80 -15.71
C VAL A 51 1.99 -7.03 -14.95
N GLU A 52 2.60 -6.05 -15.60
CA GLU A 52 3.51 -5.14 -14.93
C GLU A 52 2.73 -4.14 -14.06
N LEU A 53 3.07 -4.06 -12.77
CA LEU A 53 2.49 -3.15 -11.80
C LEU A 53 3.57 -2.23 -11.23
N CYS A 54 3.34 -0.92 -11.36
CA CYS A 54 4.08 0.12 -10.65
C CYS A 54 3.16 0.76 -9.59
N VAL A 55 3.56 0.70 -8.33
CA VAL A 55 2.86 1.29 -7.19
C VAL A 55 3.69 2.45 -6.64
N THR A 56 3.07 3.62 -6.48
CA THR A 56 3.66 4.73 -5.72
C THR A 56 2.80 5.01 -4.49
N LEU A 57 3.44 5.13 -3.33
CA LEU A 57 2.79 5.56 -2.10
C LEU A 57 3.40 6.88 -1.66
N GLN A 58 2.58 7.92 -1.58
CA GLN A 58 2.98 9.28 -1.28
C GLN A 58 2.32 9.77 0.01
N GLN A 59 3.07 10.50 0.83
CA GLN A 59 2.55 11.28 1.95
C GLN A 59 2.57 12.79 1.62
N PRO A 60 1.79 13.63 2.34
CA PRO A 60 1.80 15.07 2.16
C PRO A 60 3.20 15.67 2.22
N ASP A 61 3.38 16.77 1.50
CA ASP A 61 4.62 17.52 1.52
C ASP A 61 4.83 18.15 2.91
N ALA A 62 5.92 17.78 3.59
CA ALA A 62 6.24 18.27 4.92
C ALA A 62 6.46 19.79 4.98
N ARG A 63 6.75 20.44 3.83
CA ARG A 63 6.90 21.90 3.69
C ARG A 63 5.58 22.64 3.82
N MET A 64 4.45 21.97 3.58
CA MET A 64 3.12 22.59 3.64
C MET A 64 2.65 22.85 5.08
N ARG A 65 3.37 22.34 6.08
CA ARG A 65 3.15 22.67 7.48
C ARG A 65 4.26 23.66 7.89
N PRO A 66 3.97 24.82 8.51
CA PRO A 66 5.02 25.68 9.03
C PRO A 66 5.65 25.09 10.32
N GLY A 67 6.92 25.39 10.62
CA GLY A 67 7.50 25.19 11.96
C GLY A 67 8.45 23.99 12.19
N SER A 68 8.91 23.28 11.16
CA SER A 68 9.99 22.29 11.28
C SER A 68 11.13 22.66 10.33
N PRO A 69 12.39 22.52 10.74
CA PRO A 69 13.53 22.76 9.86
C PRO A 69 13.71 21.62 8.85
N PHE A 70 14.21 21.95 7.66
CA PHE A 70 14.72 20.95 6.72
C PHE A 70 15.79 20.08 7.41
N PRO A 71 15.77 18.74 7.29
CA PRO A 71 15.05 17.92 6.30
C PRO A 71 13.63 17.44 6.66
N PHE A 72 12.98 18.02 7.69
CA PHE A 72 11.61 17.67 8.13
C PHE A 72 11.44 16.21 8.58
N GLU A 73 12.48 15.63 9.18
CA GLU A 73 12.49 14.22 9.62
C GLU A 73 11.42 13.90 10.67
N ASP A 74 10.98 14.89 11.43
CA ASP A 74 9.90 14.82 12.42
C ASP A 74 8.51 14.75 11.79
N ARG A 75 8.38 14.95 10.47
CA ARG A 75 7.09 15.10 9.77
C ARG A 75 6.81 14.02 8.75
N LEU A 76 7.85 13.35 8.28
CA LEU A 76 7.71 12.26 7.33
C LEU A 76 7.69 10.93 8.08
N ARG A 77 6.68 10.12 7.81
CA ARG A 77 6.62 8.75 8.30
C ARG A 77 7.51 7.86 7.44
N GLU A 78 8.05 6.82 8.05
CA GLU A 78 8.68 5.74 7.30
C GLU A 78 7.58 4.92 6.60
N LEU A 79 7.52 5.02 5.28
CA LEU A 79 6.52 4.38 4.43
C LEU A 79 6.98 2.98 4.01
N PHE A 80 6.00 2.09 3.86
CA PHE A 80 6.16 0.76 3.31
C PHE A 80 4.92 0.39 2.48
N VAL A 81 5.14 -0.28 1.35
CA VAL A 81 4.05 -0.87 0.57
C VAL A 81 4.43 -2.28 0.17
N CYS A 82 3.48 -3.21 0.26
CA CYS A 82 3.65 -4.56 -0.24
C CYS A 82 2.41 -5.04 -0.99
N VAL A 83 2.63 -6.01 -1.86
CA VAL A 83 1.60 -6.71 -2.62
C VAL A 83 1.65 -8.18 -2.22
N LEU A 84 0.55 -8.67 -1.67
CA LEU A 84 0.40 -10.05 -1.25
C LEU A 84 -0.64 -10.74 -2.12
N ARG A 85 -0.41 -12.00 -2.45
CA ARG A 85 -1.39 -12.85 -3.13
C ARG A 85 -2.53 -13.20 -2.19
N LEU A 86 -3.73 -13.17 -2.73
CA LEU A 86 -4.95 -13.65 -2.09
C LEU A 86 -5.32 -15.02 -2.63
N ASP A 87 -5.86 -15.86 -1.76
CA ASP A 87 -6.39 -17.17 -2.14
C ASP A 87 -7.81 -17.03 -2.71
N ASP A 88 -8.58 -16.04 -2.23
CA ASP A 88 -9.91 -15.69 -2.72
C ASP A 88 -9.98 -14.18 -3.09
N PRO A 89 -10.63 -13.78 -4.20
CA PRO A 89 -10.75 -12.36 -4.59
C PRO A 89 -11.42 -11.45 -3.56
N SER A 90 -12.26 -12.01 -2.68
CA SER A 90 -12.95 -11.32 -1.58
C SER A 90 -12.21 -11.38 -0.25
N GLU A 91 -11.09 -12.11 -0.17
CA GLU A 91 -10.31 -12.26 1.04
C GLU A 91 -9.75 -10.92 1.54
N ARG A 92 -9.95 -10.65 2.83
CA ARG A 92 -9.19 -9.64 3.58
C ARG A 92 -8.10 -10.34 4.37
N LEU A 93 -6.86 -9.87 4.24
CA LEU A 93 -5.75 -10.42 5.03
C LEU A 93 -5.90 -10.00 6.49
N VAL A 94 -5.89 -10.99 7.39
CA VAL A 94 -6.01 -10.77 8.85
C VAL A 94 -4.67 -10.80 9.59
N VAL A 95 -3.59 -11.19 8.89
CA VAL A 95 -2.25 -11.28 9.44
C VAL A 95 -1.20 -11.03 8.35
N PHE A 96 -0.05 -10.47 8.72
CA PHE A 96 1.07 -10.32 7.82
C PHE A 96 1.79 -11.65 7.56
N ASP A 97 1.57 -12.24 6.37
CA ASP A 97 2.27 -13.44 5.93
C ASP A 97 3.29 -13.14 4.81
N LYS A 98 4.58 -13.19 5.16
CA LYS A 98 5.69 -12.98 4.22
C LYS A 98 5.73 -13.99 3.07
N ARG A 99 5.12 -15.17 3.23
CA ARG A 99 5.06 -16.21 2.18
C ARG A 99 4.10 -15.81 1.06
N ARG A 100 3.10 -14.98 1.37
CA ARG A 100 2.13 -14.45 0.41
C ARG A 100 2.65 -13.24 -0.39
N ILE A 101 3.74 -12.60 0.03
CA ILE A 101 4.36 -11.52 -0.73
C ILE A 101 4.80 -12.09 -2.09
N HIS A 102 4.26 -11.53 -3.17
CA HIS A 102 4.57 -12.00 -4.50
C HIS A 102 6.07 -11.80 -4.82
N ARG A 103 6.68 -12.77 -5.51
CA ARG A 103 8.07 -12.70 -5.95
C ARG A 103 8.14 -13.09 -7.42
N SER A 104 8.68 -12.20 -8.24
CA SER A 104 8.95 -12.45 -9.65
C SER A 104 10.46 -12.44 -9.88
N GLY A 105 11.07 -13.62 -9.94
CA GLY A 105 12.52 -13.78 -10.01
C GLY A 105 13.21 -13.20 -8.77
N THR A 106 14.08 -12.20 -8.97
CA THR A 106 14.79 -11.50 -7.88
C THR A 106 14.01 -10.32 -7.29
N GLN A 107 12.86 -9.96 -7.86
CA GLN A 107 12.07 -8.83 -7.40
C GLN A 107 11.02 -9.28 -6.38
N SER A 108 11.11 -8.72 -5.17
CA SER A 108 10.07 -8.84 -4.14
C SER A 108 8.98 -7.80 -4.40
N ALA A 109 7.71 -8.17 -4.29
CA ALA A 109 6.58 -7.25 -4.33
C ALA A 109 6.40 -6.53 -2.99
N ALA A 110 7.48 -5.98 -2.45
CA ALA A 110 7.52 -5.18 -1.24
C ALA A 110 8.59 -4.10 -1.38
N SER A 111 8.26 -2.86 -1.00
CA SER A 111 9.21 -1.75 -1.02
C SER A 111 10.24 -1.88 0.09
N LEU A 112 11.31 -1.09 0.03
CA LEU A 112 12.09 -0.81 1.24
C LEU A 112 11.31 0.14 2.14
N LEU A 113 11.54 0.06 3.46
CA LEU A 113 11.11 1.08 4.39
C LEU A 113 11.88 2.38 4.10
N SER A 114 11.16 3.49 3.97
CA SER A 114 11.76 4.77 3.57
C SER A 114 11.08 5.95 4.23
N ARG A 115 11.86 6.88 4.80
CA ARG A 115 11.37 8.16 5.33
C ARG A 115 11.23 9.25 4.26
N ARG A 116 11.17 8.88 2.98
CA ARG A 116 10.97 9.84 1.89
C ARG A 116 9.49 10.20 1.77
N ARG A 117 9.20 11.29 1.06
CA ARG A 117 7.84 11.69 0.70
C ARG A 117 7.11 10.60 -0.10
N GLU A 118 7.85 9.81 -0.88
CA GLU A 118 7.31 8.78 -1.75
C GLU A 118 8.15 7.50 -1.68
N VAL A 119 7.49 6.36 -1.81
CA VAL A 119 8.10 5.06 -2.14
C VAL A 119 7.53 4.54 -3.46
N LEU A 120 8.40 3.95 -4.27
CA LEU A 120 8.07 3.29 -5.53
C LEU A 120 8.32 1.79 -5.39
N LEU A 121 7.35 0.99 -5.82
CA LEU A 121 7.45 -0.46 -5.96
C LEU A 121 7.10 -0.82 -7.40
N ARG A 122 7.97 -1.57 -8.07
CA ARG A 122 7.71 -2.15 -9.40
C ARG A 122 7.78 -3.66 -9.31
N THR A 123 6.77 -4.33 -9.84
CA THR A 123 6.67 -5.79 -9.81
C THR A 123 5.89 -6.30 -11.03
N ARG A 124 5.89 -7.61 -11.24
CA ARG A 124 5.05 -8.29 -12.21
C ARG A 124 4.12 -9.22 -11.46
N LEU A 125 2.86 -9.27 -11.84
CA LEU A 125 1.84 -10.09 -11.19
C LEU A 125 1.32 -11.14 -12.18
N PRO A 126 1.29 -12.43 -11.81
CA PRO A 126 0.63 -13.45 -12.61
C PRO A 126 -0.82 -13.10 -12.94
N CYS A 127 -1.24 -13.45 -14.15
CA CYS A 127 -2.58 -13.22 -14.66
C CYS A 127 -3.16 -14.56 -15.17
N PRO A 128 -4.36 -14.99 -14.71
CA PRO A 128 -5.22 -14.32 -13.74
C PRO A 128 -4.69 -14.41 -12.30
N GLY A 129 -5.16 -13.52 -11.41
CA GLY A 129 -4.78 -13.55 -10.00
C GLY A 129 -5.43 -12.46 -9.14
N SER A 130 -5.43 -12.67 -7.82
CA SER A 130 -5.99 -11.72 -6.85
C SER A 130 -4.92 -11.29 -5.85
N TYR A 131 -4.86 -10.00 -5.53
CA TYR A 131 -3.79 -9.40 -4.76
C TYR A 131 -4.32 -8.33 -3.79
N ALA A 132 -3.72 -8.24 -2.61
CA ALA A 132 -3.89 -7.10 -1.70
C ALA A 132 -2.65 -6.22 -1.75
N ILE A 133 -2.86 -4.93 -2.05
CA ILE A 133 -1.85 -3.87 -1.99
C ILE A 133 -2.05 -3.13 -0.69
N VAL A 134 -1.05 -3.17 0.20
CA VAL A 134 -1.18 -2.68 1.57
C VAL A 134 -0.20 -1.54 1.82
N PRO A 135 -0.65 -0.28 1.74
CA PRO A 135 0.13 0.86 2.20
C PRO A 135 0.18 0.90 3.73
N SER A 136 1.36 1.09 4.28
CA SER A 136 1.57 1.08 5.72
C SER A 136 2.71 2.01 6.13
N THR A 137 2.70 2.36 7.40
CA THR A 137 3.79 3.04 8.08
C THR A 137 4.64 2.00 8.81
N ARG A 138 5.84 2.40 9.26
CA ARG A 138 6.63 1.55 10.18
C ARG A 138 5.91 1.33 11.51
N GLU A 139 5.47 2.42 12.12
CA GLU A 139 4.91 2.42 13.47
C GLU A 139 3.38 2.23 13.42
N PRO A 140 2.80 1.49 14.39
CA PRO A 140 1.35 1.24 14.47
C PRO A 140 0.56 2.40 15.09
N GLU A 141 1.22 3.53 15.34
CA GLU A 141 0.64 4.70 16.02
C GLU A 141 0.95 5.97 15.24
N LEU A 142 0.07 6.96 15.42
CA LEU A 142 0.16 8.24 14.71
C LEU A 142 0.88 9.34 15.51
N GLY A 143 1.43 9.06 16.69
CA GLY A 143 2.21 10.04 17.45
C GLY A 143 1.43 11.32 17.76
N GLY A 144 0.17 11.19 18.18
CA GLY A 144 -0.71 12.31 18.53
C GLY A 144 -1.49 12.93 17.36
N ALA A 145 -1.22 12.53 16.11
CA ALA A 145 -2.08 12.91 14.98
C ALA A 145 -3.33 12.01 14.92
N THR A 146 -4.50 12.59 14.64
CA THR A 146 -5.75 11.82 14.47
C THR A 146 -5.80 11.08 13.13
N GLN A 147 -5.10 11.59 12.12
CA GLN A 147 -5.00 10.99 10.79
C GLN A 147 -3.69 11.35 10.10
N ALA A 148 -3.24 10.47 9.21
CA ALA A 148 -2.13 10.69 8.30
C ALA A 148 -2.58 10.33 6.87
N PRO A 149 -2.90 11.33 6.02
CA PRO A 149 -3.35 11.07 4.66
C PRO A 149 -2.21 10.57 3.78
N PHE A 150 -2.56 9.85 2.73
CA PHE A 150 -1.66 9.36 1.69
C PHE A 150 -2.36 9.29 0.33
N LEU A 151 -1.57 9.17 -0.73
CA LEU A 151 -2.01 8.88 -2.09
C LEU A 151 -1.31 7.61 -2.56
N LEU A 152 -2.10 6.61 -2.97
CA LEU A 152 -1.61 5.40 -3.62
C LEU A 152 -1.92 5.48 -5.12
N SER A 153 -0.90 5.47 -5.97
CA SER A 153 -1.08 5.41 -7.42
C SER A 153 -0.69 4.02 -7.93
N LEU A 154 -1.55 3.44 -8.76
CA LEU A 154 -1.32 2.16 -9.42
C LEU A 154 -1.21 2.39 -10.92
N HIS A 155 -0.11 1.98 -11.53
CA HIS A 155 0.05 1.98 -12.99
C HIS A 155 0.26 0.55 -13.47
N LEU A 156 -0.71 0.04 -14.24
CA LEU A 156 -0.71 -1.33 -14.74
C LEU A 156 -0.52 -1.34 -16.25
N ARG A 157 0.31 -2.27 -16.75
CA ARG A 157 0.48 -2.50 -18.18
C ARG A 157 -0.34 -3.71 -18.62
N CYS A 158 -1.64 -3.50 -18.78
CA CYS A 158 -2.59 -4.48 -19.32
C CYS A 158 -3.81 -3.77 -19.94
N LYS A 159 -4.78 -4.53 -20.45
CA LYS A 159 -6.06 -4.01 -20.94
C LYS A 159 -6.98 -3.61 -19.75
N PRO A 160 -7.75 -2.51 -19.81
CA PRO A 160 -8.57 -2.03 -18.68
C PRO A 160 -9.64 -3.00 -18.18
N ASP A 161 -10.22 -3.79 -19.07
CA ASP A 161 -11.25 -4.81 -18.80
C ASP A 161 -10.74 -5.97 -17.94
N LEU A 162 -9.42 -6.17 -17.87
CA LEU A 162 -8.80 -7.20 -17.03
C LEU A 162 -8.72 -6.79 -15.56
N ILE A 163 -8.97 -5.52 -15.23
CA ILE A 163 -8.71 -4.99 -13.88
C ILE A 163 -10.03 -4.78 -13.14
N LYS A 164 -10.10 -5.33 -11.93
CA LYS A 164 -11.06 -4.89 -10.91
C LYS A 164 -10.30 -4.45 -9.67
N VAL A 165 -10.64 -3.27 -9.16
CA VAL A 165 -10.04 -2.73 -7.93
C VAL A 165 -11.13 -2.43 -6.93
N ASP A 166 -10.94 -2.88 -5.69
CA ASP A 166 -11.77 -2.55 -4.54
C ASP A 166 -10.94 -1.93 -3.42
N ALA A 167 -11.37 -0.76 -2.93
CA ALA A 167 -10.71 0.03 -1.90
C ALA A 167 -11.80 0.54 -0.94
N PRO A 168 -12.25 -0.29 0.01
CA PRO A 168 -13.45 -0.01 0.79
C PRO A 168 -13.23 1.15 1.78
N PRO A 169 -14.15 2.14 1.86
CA PRO A 169 -13.97 3.28 2.77
C PRO A 169 -13.83 2.93 4.24
N THR A 170 -14.38 1.80 4.67
CA THR A 170 -14.25 1.25 6.03
C THR A 170 -12.82 0.95 6.44
N GLU A 171 -11.89 0.89 5.47
CA GLU A 171 -10.46 0.63 5.72
C GLU A 171 -9.60 1.89 5.60
N GLY A 172 -10.21 3.08 5.61
CA GLY A 172 -9.48 4.36 5.54
C GLY A 172 -9.24 4.86 4.11
N TRP A 173 -9.91 4.27 3.12
CA TRP A 173 -9.93 4.80 1.75
C TRP A 173 -10.96 5.92 1.61
N ALA A 174 -10.65 6.94 0.82
CA ALA A 174 -11.65 7.92 0.42
C ALA A 174 -12.59 7.30 -0.63
N PRO A 175 -13.87 7.70 -0.68
CA PRO A 175 -14.77 7.29 -1.75
C PRO A 175 -14.16 7.62 -3.11
N VAL A 176 -14.16 6.66 -4.04
CA VAL A 176 -13.72 6.90 -5.41
C VAL A 176 -14.69 7.92 -6.02
N GLN A 177 -14.19 9.11 -6.34
CA GLN A 177 -14.98 10.08 -7.07
C GLN A 177 -15.07 9.60 -8.52
N GLU A 178 -16.21 9.04 -8.90
CA GLU A 178 -16.54 8.82 -10.30
C GLU A 178 -16.52 10.18 -11.00
N LYS A 179 -15.49 10.43 -11.82
CA LYS A 179 -15.49 11.61 -12.70
C LYS A 179 -16.62 11.40 -13.70
N GLN A 180 -17.71 12.15 -13.53
CA GLN A 180 -18.74 12.35 -14.55
C GLN A 180 -18.16 13.09 -15.75
#